data_AF-A0A4U3KWQ1-F1
#
_entry.id   AF-A0A4U3KWQ1-F1
#
_cell.length_a   1.000
_cell.length_b   1.000
_cell.length_c   1.000
_cell.angle_alpha   90.00
_cell.angle_beta   90.00
_cell.angle_gamma   90.00
#
_symmetry.space_group_name_H-M   'P 1'
#
loop_
_entity.id
_entity.type
_entity.pdbx_description
1 polymer ?
#
loop_
_entity_poly.entity_id
_entity_poly.type
_entity_poly.pdbx_seq_one_letter_code
_entity_poly.pdbx_strand_id
1 'polypeptide(L)' 'SDETGIEKDSGILVGQIRTIDKGRLKEKVCHLRLDIMEEVDRALGISVGLSSDSAPAKANSAT' A
#
# COMPACT_ATOMS: atom_id res chain seq x y z
N SER A 1 -7.86 -17.85 13.12
CA SER A 1 -6.92 -16.97 12.41
C SER A 1 -7.11 -17.11 10.90
N ASP A 2 -8.37 -17.04 10.43
CA ASP A 2 -8.77 -17.68 9.16
C ASP A 2 -9.46 -16.71 8.18
N GLU A 3 -9.19 -15.41 8.26
CA GLU A 3 -9.88 -14.43 7.40
C GLU A 3 -9.12 -14.03 6.14
N THR A 4 -7.80 -14.22 6.08
CA THR A 4 -7.01 -13.80 4.90
C THR A 4 -6.64 -14.96 3.99
N GLY A 5 -6.61 -16.22 4.45
CA GLY A 5 -6.11 -17.34 3.64
C GLY A 5 -4.58 -17.39 3.50
N ILE A 6 -3.85 -16.62 4.32
CA ILE A 6 -2.39 -16.69 4.41
C ILE A 6 -2.00 -17.36 5.73
N GLU A 7 -1.29 -18.48 5.65
CA GLU A 7 -0.93 -19.32 6.80
C GLU A 7 0.12 -18.70 7.74
N LYS A 8 0.86 -17.70 7.27
CA LYS A 8 1.96 -17.05 7.99
C LYS A 8 1.72 -15.56 8.12
N ASP A 9 2.20 -14.98 9.22
CA ASP A 9 2.27 -13.54 9.36
C ASP A 9 3.08 -12.93 8.21
N SER A 10 2.50 -11.96 7.53
CA SER A 10 2.95 -11.50 6.22
C SER A 10 2.76 -9.99 6.08
N GLY A 11 3.71 -9.32 5.44
CA GLY A 11 3.64 -7.89 5.12
C GLY A 11 3.52 -7.62 3.62
N ILE A 12 2.87 -6.53 3.24
CA ILE A 12 2.74 -6.06 1.85
C ILE A 12 3.87 -5.07 1.54
N LEU A 13 4.65 -5.31 0.49
CA LEU A 13 5.76 -4.44 0.07
C LEU A 13 5.31 -3.45 -1.01
N VAL A 14 4.76 -2.33 -0.59
CA VAL A 14 4.21 -1.29 -1.49
C VAL A 14 5.28 -0.67 -2.41
N GLY A 15 6.53 -0.56 -1.96
CA GLY A 15 7.64 -0.09 -2.80
C GLY A 15 8.09 -1.07 -3.90
N GLN A 16 7.54 -2.28 -3.93
CA GLN A 16 7.88 -3.33 -4.91
C GLN A 16 6.73 -3.65 -5.88
N ILE A 17 5.75 -2.75 -6.01
CA ILE A 17 4.63 -2.90 -6.96
C ILE A 17 5.11 -3.00 -8.41
N ARG A 18 4.39 -3.80 -9.20
CA ARG A 18 4.63 -3.97 -10.64
C ARG A 18 3.29 -4.10 -11.35
N THR A 19 3.18 -3.48 -12.52
CA THR A 19 2.09 -3.79 -13.47
C THR A 19 2.31 -5.18 -14.05
N ILE A 20 1.27 -6.02 -14.05
CA ILE A 20 1.30 -7.36 -14.62
C ILE A 20 0.12 -7.56 -15.57
N ASP A 21 0.33 -8.36 -16.61
CA ASP A 21 -0.76 -8.83 -17.48
C ASP A 21 -1.64 -9.87 -16.76
N LYS A 22 -2.92 -9.96 -17.15
CA LYS A 22 -3.90 -10.87 -16.56
C LYS A 22 -3.49 -12.35 -16.69
N GLY A 23 -2.77 -12.74 -17.75
CA GLY A 23 -2.28 -14.10 -17.94
C GLY A 23 -1.20 -14.54 -16.95
N ARG A 24 -0.62 -13.61 -16.16
CA ARG A 24 0.34 -13.92 -15.09
C ARG A 24 -0.33 -14.27 -13.77
N LEU A 25 -1.62 -14.01 -13.62
CA LEU A 25 -2.40 -14.39 -12.43
C LEU A 25 -2.68 -15.89 -12.48
N LYS A 26 -2.42 -16.59 -11.37
CA LYS A 26 -2.71 -18.02 -11.19
C LYS A 26 -4.07 -18.17 -10.50
N GLU A 27 -4.08 -18.68 -9.28
CA GLU A 27 -5.27 -18.86 -8.45
C GLU A 27 -5.42 -17.72 -7.42
N LYS A 28 -6.63 -17.54 -6.90
CA LYS A 28 -6.90 -16.56 -5.83
C LYS A 28 -6.48 -17.15 -4.49
N VAL A 29 -5.47 -16.56 -3.86
CA VAL A 29 -4.93 -17.03 -2.56
C VAL A 29 -5.70 -16.41 -1.38
N CYS A 30 -5.99 -15.11 -1.45
CA CYS A 30 -6.53 -14.36 -0.32
C CYS A 30 -7.55 -13.30 -0.76
N HIS A 31 -8.26 -12.74 0.22
CA HIS A 31 -8.97 -11.47 0.10
C HIS A 31 -8.62 -10.60 1.30
N LEU A 32 -8.22 -9.36 1.05
CA LEU A 32 -7.93 -8.40 2.11
C LEU A 32 -9.24 -7.73 2.53
N ARG A 33 -9.43 -7.60 3.83
CA ARG A 33 -10.53 -6.83 4.40
C ARG A 33 -10.34 -5.33 4.11
N LEU A 34 -11.43 -4.58 4.25
CA LEU A 34 -11.47 -3.15 3.92
C LEU A 34 -10.49 -2.33 4.78
N ASP A 35 -10.40 -2.62 6.07
CA ASP A 35 -9.47 -1.96 7.01
C ASP A 35 -8.00 -2.07 6.56
N ILE A 36 -7.61 -3.24 6.08
CA ILE A 36 -6.25 -3.49 5.56
C ILE A 36 -6.06 -2.74 4.24
N MET A 37 -7.06 -2.75 3.35
CA MET A 37 -6.97 -2.02 2.08
C MET A 37 -6.82 -0.51 2.28
N GLU A 38 -7.47 0.07 3.28
CA GLU A 38 -7.28 1.49 3.62
C GLU A 38 -5.86 1.81 4.09
N GLU A 39 -5.20 0.88 4.80
CA GLU A 39 -3.79 1.01 5.16
C GLU A 39 -2.86 0.92 3.94
N VAL A 40 -3.16 -0.01 3.03
CA VAL A 40 -2.45 -0.14 1.75
C VAL A 40 -2.57 1.13 0.92
N ASP A 41 -3.76 1.73 0.82
CA ASP A 41 -3.98 2.98 0.07
C ASP A 41 -3.16 4.15 0.65
N ARG A 42 -3.13 4.29 1.98
CA ARG A 42 -2.29 5.31 2.65
C ARG A 42 -0.81 5.08 2.39
N ALA A 43 -0.33 3.84 2.57
CA ALA A 43 1.07 3.49 2.36
C ALA A 43 1.47 3.66 0.89
N LEU A 44 0.57 3.35 -0.05
CA LEU A 44 0.77 3.56 -1.49
C LEU A 44 0.85 5.04 -1.83
N GLY A 45 -0.06 5.86 -1.33
CA GLY A 45 -0.01 7.31 -1.49
C GLY A 45 1.33 7.90 -1.05
N ILE A 46 1.89 7.42 0.06
CA ILE A 46 3.23 7.83 0.52
C ILE A 46 4.30 7.30 -0.43
N SER A 47 4.27 6.00 -0.78
CA SER A 47 5.29 5.35 -1.61
C SER A 47 5.40 5.93 -3.02
N VAL A 48 4.31 6.47 -3.57
CA VAL A 48 4.28 7.10 -4.91
C VAL A 48 4.21 8.62 -4.86
N GLY A 49 4.29 9.23 -3.67
CA GLY A 49 4.33 10.69 -3.50
C GLY A 49 3.01 11.42 -3.79
N LEU A 50 1.87 10.74 -3.69
CA LEU A 50 0.53 11.31 -3.86
C LEU A 50 -0.07 11.83 -2.55
N SER A 51 0.54 11.51 -1.40
CA SER A 51 0.09 12.01 -0.10
C SER A 51 0.50 13.48 0.09
N SER A 52 -0.49 14.32 0.40
CA SER A 52 -0.33 15.76 0.70
C SER A 52 0.51 16.03 1.95
N ASP A 53 0.75 15.02 2.77
CA ASP A 53 1.58 15.10 3.99
C ASP A 53 3.09 15.20 3.70
N SER A 54 3.51 15.14 2.44
CA SER A 54 4.92 15.17 2.05
C SER A 54 5.49 16.58 1.76
N ALA A 55 4.70 17.65 1.93
CA ALA A 55 5.22 19.01 1.84
C ALA A 55 5.80 19.47 3.20
N PRO A 56 7.12 19.70 3.34
CA PRO A 56 7.60 20.53 4.43
C PRO A 56 7.12 21.96 4.16
N ALA A 57 6.09 22.41 4.85
CA ALA A 57 5.80 23.83 5.00
C ALA A 57 6.91 24.48 5.83
N LYS A 58 8.09 24.70 5.24
CA LYS A 58 9.06 25.69 5.71
C LYS A 58 8.86 26.97 4.91
N ALA A 59 7.78 27.69 5.23
CA ALA A 59 7.77 29.13 5.05
C ALA A 59 8.53 29.73 6.25
N ASN A 60 9.86 29.80 6.15
CA ASN A 60 10.63 30.60 7.09
C ASN A 60 10.43 32.06 6.67
N SER A 61 9.51 32.71 7.38
CA SER A 61 9.29 34.15 7.40
C SER A 61 10.62 34.90 7.47
N ALA A 62 10.71 35.95 6.65
CA ALA A 62 11.76 36.94 6.67
C ALA A 62 12.13 37.40 8.09
N THR A 63 13.43 37.43 8.38
CA THR A 63 14.13 38.50 9.11
C THR A 63 15.58 38.49 8.63
#